data_AF-A0A5C6L2Y8-F1
#
_entry.id   AF-A0A5C6L2Y8-F1
#
_cell.length_a   1.000
_cell.length_b   1.000
_cell.length_c   1.000
_cell.angle_alpha   90.00
_cell.angle_beta   90.00
_cell.angle_gamma   90.00
#
_symmetry.space_group_name_H-M   'P 1'
#
loop_
_entity.id
_entity.type
_entity.pdbx_description
1 polymer ?
#
loop_
_entity_poly.entity_id
_entity_poly.type
_entity_poly.pdbx_seq_one_letter_code
_entity_poly.pdbx_strand_id
1 'polypeptide(L)'
;MVYSTEQLDRISELAALLTPISDMAVLLDVDADTLRLDILDRNSPVSRAYYHAKASTALKLRRQEIELANVGSPLAVSLTNGYLLNMDADEDL
;
A
#
# COMPACT_ATOMS: atom_id res chain seq x y z
N MET A 1 2.87 19.59 2.60
CA MET A 1 2.13 20.37 1.56
C MET A 1 0.61 20.24 1.78
N VAL A 2 -0.20 21.17 1.28
CA VAL A 2 -1.67 20.99 1.21
C VAL A 2 -2.01 20.41 -0.16
N TYR A 3 -2.55 19.20 -0.19
CA TYR A 3 -2.95 18.52 -1.42
C TYR A 3 -4.42 18.79 -1.73
N SER A 4 -4.74 19.01 -2.99
CA SER A 4 -6.12 19.06 -3.46
C SER A 4 -6.77 17.66 -3.40
N THR A 5 -8.10 17.60 -3.41
CA THR A 5 -8.83 16.32 -3.48
C THR A 5 -8.41 15.49 -4.70
N GLU A 6 -8.25 16.12 -5.86
CA GLU A 6 -7.81 15.46 -7.09
C GLU A 6 -6.40 14.86 -6.96
N GLN A 7 -5.47 15.57 -6.33
CA GLN A 7 -4.14 15.04 -6.05
C GLN A 7 -4.19 13.86 -5.07
N LEU A 8 -5.03 13.93 -4.03
CA LEU A 8 -5.21 12.83 -3.09
C LEU A 8 -5.81 11.58 -3.78
N ASP A 9 -6.78 11.77 -4.66
CA ASP A 9 -7.38 10.70 -5.45
C ASP A 9 -6.36 10.06 -6.39
N ARG A 10 -5.54 10.88 -7.06
CA ARG A 10 -4.46 10.39 -7.93
C ARG A 10 -3.39 9.64 -7.16
N ILE A 11 -3.01 10.12 -5.97
CA ILE A 11 -2.09 9.42 -5.06
C ILE A 11 -2.66 8.06 -4.63
N SER A 12 -3.94 8.03 -4.28
CA SER A 12 -4.65 6.78 -3.91
C SER A 12 -4.64 5.78 -5.07
N GLU A 13 -4.95 6.22 -6.29
CA GLU A 13 -4.92 5.38 -7.49
C GLU A 13 -3.52 4.79 -7.75
N LEU A 14 -2.50 5.64 -7.76
CA LEU A 14 -1.12 5.20 -8.02
C LEU A 14 -0.61 4.25 -6.94
N ALA A 15 -0.91 4.52 -5.67
CA ALA A 15 -0.57 3.64 -4.56
C ALA A 15 -1.29 2.28 -4.66
N ALA A 16 -2.54 2.26 -5.13
CA ALA A 16 -3.28 1.03 -5.38
C ALA A 16 -2.70 0.21 -6.54
N LEU A 17 -1.97 0.86 -7.46
CA LEU A 17 -1.22 0.21 -8.53
C LEU A 17 0.22 -0.15 -8.11
N LEU A 18 0.53 -0.08 -6.81
CA LEU A 18 1.86 -0.39 -6.26
C LEU A 18 2.97 0.50 -6.83
N THR A 19 2.63 1.71 -7.27
CA THR A 19 3.59 2.66 -7.84
C THR A 19 4.52 3.19 -6.73
N PRO A 20 5.86 3.14 -6.91
CA PRO A 20 6.80 3.71 -5.95
C PRO A 20 6.59 5.23 -5.76
N ILE A 21 6.82 5.75 -4.56
CA ILE A 21 6.64 7.19 -4.25
C ILE A 21 7.47 8.09 -5.17
N SER A 22 8.67 7.66 -5.60
CA SER A 22 9.49 8.41 -6.57
C SER A 22 8.78 8.61 -7.90
N ASP A 23 8.13 7.56 -8.39
CA ASP A 23 7.48 7.55 -9.69
C ASP A 23 6.15 8.30 -9.59
N MET A 24 5.45 8.17 -8.46
CA MET A 24 4.28 9.00 -8.14
C MET A 24 4.62 10.48 -8.18
N ALA A 25 5.76 10.88 -7.60
CA ALA A 25 6.19 12.26 -7.58
C ALA A 25 6.42 12.81 -9.00
N VAL A 26 7.06 12.02 -9.87
CA VAL A 26 7.23 12.38 -11.30
C VAL A 26 5.88 12.49 -12.01
N LEU A 27 4.96 11.55 -11.77
CA LEU A 27 3.62 11.56 -12.39
C LEU A 27 2.71 12.68 -11.90
N LEU A 28 2.96 13.20 -10.70
CA LEU A 28 2.23 14.30 -10.08
C LEU A 28 2.90 15.67 -10.27
N ASP A 29 4.09 15.70 -10.88
CA ASP A 29 4.95 16.88 -11.01
C ASP A 29 5.25 17.57 -9.66
N VAL A 30 5.65 16.77 -8.66
CA VAL A 30 6.03 17.24 -7.33
C VAL A 30 7.41 16.72 -6.92
N ASP A 31 8.00 17.35 -5.90
CA ASP A 31 9.25 16.86 -5.31
C ASP A 31 9.05 15.56 -4.53
N ALA A 32 9.90 14.57 -4.81
CA ALA A 32 9.77 13.22 -4.25
C ALA A 32 10.07 13.18 -2.74
N ASP A 33 11.03 13.98 -2.25
CA ASP A 33 11.39 13.99 -0.83
C ASP A 33 10.31 14.66 0.00
N THR A 34 9.72 15.74 -0.51
CA THR A 34 8.55 16.39 0.07
C THR A 34 7.37 15.44 0.14
N LEU A 35 7.06 14.71 -0.94
CA LEU A 35 5.98 13.74 -0.96
C LEU A 35 6.20 12.61 0.07
N ARG A 36 7.44 12.10 0.18
CA ARG A 36 7.79 11.10 1.21
C ARG A 36 7.56 11.61 2.62
N LEU A 37 8.04 12.82 2.93
CA LEU A 37 7.88 13.41 4.25
C LEU A 37 6.41 13.64 4.60
N ASP A 38 5.61 14.14 3.65
CA ASP A 38 4.19 14.35 3.86
C ASP A 38 3.41 13.03 4.06
N ILE A 39 3.79 11.97 3.34
CA ILE A 39 3.22 10.62 3.53
C ILE A 39 3.64 10.05 4.89
N LEU A 40 4.86 10.31 5.39
CA LEU A 40 5.32 9.81 6.68
C LEU A 40 4.53 10.37 7.86
N ASP A 41 3.99 11.58 7.76
CA ASP A 41 3.07 12.13 8.76
C ASP A 41 1.71 11.40 8.74
N ARG A 42 1.50 10.47 9.69
CA ARG A 42 0.30 9.63 9.79
C ARG A 42 -1.01 10.39 10.00
N ASN A 43 -0.93 11.66 10.40
CA ASN A 43 -2.10 12.51 10.58
C ASN A 43 -2.49 13.26 9.30
N SER A 44 -1.65 13.22 8.27
CA SER A 44 -1.87 13.97 7.04
C SER A 44 -2.92 13.27 6.14
N PRO A 45 -3.75 14.03 5.40
CA PRO A 45 -4.67 13.46 4.43
C PRO A 45 -3.98 12.60 3.36
N VAL A 46 -2.78 13.00 2.92
CA VAL A 46 -2.01 12.26 1.91
C VAL A 46 -1.47 10.94 2.45
N SER A 47 -1.06 10.89 3.72
CA SER A 47 -0.66 9.66 4.37
C SER A 47 -1.84 8.67 4.41
N ARG A 48 -3.02 9.13 4.83
CA ARG A 48 -4.23 8.29 4.85
C ARG A 48 -4.57 7.77 3.45
N ALA A 49 -4.57 8.63 2.42
CA ALA A 49 -4.86 8.22 1.05
C ALA A 49 -3.88 7.13 0.56
N TYR A 50 -2.57 7.38 0.71
CA TYR A 50 -1.52 6.46 0.28
C TYR A 50 -1.59 5.11 1.02
N TYR A 51 -1.58 5.13 2.35
CA TYR A 51 -1.53 3.88 3.13
C TYR A 51 -2.84 3.09 3.06
N HIS A 52 -4.00 3.76 2.99
CA HIS A 52 -5.27 3.08 2.79
C HIS A 52 -5.31 2.33 1.45
N ALA A 53 -4.91 2.99 0.35
CA ALA A 53 -4.85 2.36 -0.96
C ALA A 53 -3.86 1.19 -1.02
N LYS A 54 -2.66 1.37 -0.46
CA LYS A 54 -1.65 0.31 -0.34
C LYS A 54 -2.17 -0.88 0.45
N ALA A 55 -2.77 -0.64 1.62
CA ALA A 55 -3.31 -1.70 2.47
C ALA A 55 -4.48 -2.44 1.79
N SER A 56 -5.37 -1.70 1.13
CA SER A 56 -6.50 -2.26 0.37
C SER A 56 -6.01 -3.17 -0.76
N THR A 57 -4.95 -2.79 -1.45
CA THR A 57 -4.35 -3.59 -2.53
C THR A 57 -3.66 -4.82 -1.99
N ALA A 58 -2.87 -4.68 -0.92
CA ALA A 58 -2.26 -5.82 -0.23
C ALA A 58 -3.33 -6.83 0.24
N LEU A 59 -4.47 -6.36 0.77
CA LEU A 59 -5.59 -7.23 1.16
C LEU A 59 -6.19 -7.99 -0.03
N LYS A 60 -6.37 -7.33 -1.18
CA LYS A 60 -6.86 -7.98 -2.40
C LYS A 60 -5.91 -9.09 -2.86
N LEU A 61 -4.59 -8.83 -2.86
CA LEU A 61 -3.59 -9.84 -3.23
C LEU A 61 -3.59 -11.01 -2.24
N ARG A 62 -3.61 -10.75 -0.93
CA ARG A 62 -3.71 -11.81 0.09
C ARG A 62 -4.93 -12.69 -0.12
N ARG A 63 -6.09 -12.10 -0.45
CA ARG A 63 -7.30 -12.88 -0.75
C ARG A 63 -7.09 -13.83 -1.93
N GLN A 64 -6.52 -13.34 -3.03
CA GLN A 64 -6.22 -14.16 -4.20
C GLN A 64 -5.23 -15.29 -3.88
N GLU A 65 -4.19 -15.00 -3.11
CA GLU A 65 -3.23 -16.01 -2.64
C GLU A 65 -3.89 -17.06 -1.75
N ILE A 66 -4.80 -16.67 -0.84
CA ILE A 66 -5.57 -17.62 -0.01
C ILE A 66 -6.46 -18.51 -0.88
N GLU A 67 -7.12 -17.95 -1.89
CA GLU A 67 -7.93 -18.72 -2.85
C GLU A 67 -7.07 -19.75 -3.61
N LEU A 68 -5.87 -19.36 -4.05
CA LEU A 68 -4.92 -20.25 -4.71
C LEU A 68 -4.38 -21.34 -3.76
N ALA A 69 -4.12 -21.00 -2.50
CA ALA A 69 -3.70 -21.96 -1.49
C ALA A 69 -4.79 -23.01 -1.22
N ASN A 70 -6.06 -22.59 -1.15
CA ASN A 70 -7.20 -23.48 -0.95
C ASN A 70 -7.39 -24.51 -2.08
N VAL A 71 -6.98 -24.18 -3.31
CA VAL A 71 -6.99 -25.13 -4.44
C VAL A 71 -5.67 -25.90 -4.60
N GLY A 72 -4.75 -25.75 -3.64
CA GLY A 72 -3.55 -26.59 -3.52
C GLY A 72 -2.28 -26.04 -4.19
N SER A 73 -2.20 -24.74 -4.52
CA SER A 73 -0.96 -24.13 -5.01
C SER A 73 0.12 -24.14 -3.93
N PRO A 74 1.24 -24.88 -4.09
CA PRO A 74 2.27 -24.97 -3.06
C PRO A 74 2.94 -23.62 -2.75
N LEU A 75 3.13 -22.80 -3.78
CA LEU A 75 3.68 -21.45 -3.63
C LEU A 75 2.75 -20.57 -2.79
N ALA A 76 1.44 -20.61 -3.07
CA ALA A 76 0.47 -19.80 -2.36
C ALA A 76 0.37 -20.20 -0.88
N VAL A 77 0.40 -21.50 -0.55
CA VAL A 77 0.45 -21.99 0.84
C VAL A 77 1.66 -21.41 1.59
N SER A 78 2.84 -21.42 0.95
CA SER A 78 4.05 -20.83 1.53
C SER A 78 3.90 -19.33 1.76
N LEU A 79 3.32 -18.59 0.81
CA LEU A 79 3.09 -17.15 0.92
C LEU A 79 2.09 -16.82 2.04
N THR A 80 0.99 -17.58 2.16
CA THR A 80 -0.02 -17.37 3.21
C THR A 80 0.53 -17.61 4.61
N ASN A 81 1.44 -18.57 4.78
CA ASN A 81 2.15 -18.75 6.06
C ASN A 81 2.99 -17.51 6.41
N GLY A 82 3.67 -16.92 5.43
CA GLY A 82 4.39 -15.67 5.61
C GLY A 82 3.48 -14.50 6.02
N TYR A 83 2.24 -14.44 5.51
CA TYR A 83 1.28 -13.43 5.93
C TYR A 83 0.81 -13.60 7.37
N LEU A 84 0.60 -14.85 7.83
CA LEU A 84 0.25 -15.12 9.23
C LEU A 84 1.37 -14.70 10.18
N LEU A 85 2.63 -15.06 9.87
CA LEU A 85 3.78 -14.65 10.69
C LEU A 85 3.94 -13.12 10.78
N ASN A 86 3.66 -12.40 9.70
CA ASN A 86 3.67 -10.94 9.72
C ASN A 86 2.52 -10.36 10.57
N MET A 87 1.39 -11.05 10.65
CA MET A 87 0.25 -10.64 11.49
C MET A 87 0.59 -10.85 12.97
N ASP A 88 1.11 -12.03 13.33
CA ASP A 88 1.57 -12.34 14.68
C ASP A 88 2.61 -11.30 15.15
N ALA A 89 3.57 -10.95 14.27
CA ALA A 89 4.60 -9.95 14.58
C ALA A 89 4.07 -8.51 14.73
N ASP A 90 2.95 -8.16 14.10
CA ASP A 90 2.31 -6.85 14.25
C ASP A 90 1.51 -6.76 15.56
N GLU A 91 0.94 -7.88 16.01
CA GLU A 91 0.20 -7.99 17.26
C GLU A 91 1.10 -7.90 18.51
N ASP A 92 2.39 -8.25 18.37
CA ASP A 92 3.39 -8.28 19.44
C ASP A 92 4.13 -6.93 19.69
N LEU A 93 3.73 -5.84 19.01
CA LEU A 93 4.34 -4.49 19.08
C LEU A 93 3.67 -3.54 20.07
#